data_AF-A0A7C4P3T5-F1
#
_entry.id   AF-A0A7C4P3T5-F1
#
_cell.length_a   1.000
_cell.length_b   1.000
_cell.length_c   1.000
_cell.angle_alpha   90.00
_cell.angle_beta   90.00
_cell.angle_gamma   90.00
#
_symmetry.space_group_name_H-M   'P 1'
#
loop_
_entity.id
_entity.type
_entity.pdbx_description
1 polymer ?
#
loop_
_entity_poly.entity_id
_entity_poly.type
_entity_poly.pdbx_seq_one_letter_code
_entity_poly.pdbx_strand_id
1 'polypeptide(L)'
;MQVAIDTVYFFLDSDSVIMEQTIIGGMITPRSSIKIGKRVKIFPFSFLNPTEPIILEDDVGIGGANYLFTHGSWQNVLDGYPIAFGPITIKKGVWFPWRVFVMPNVTVGEYSTIGAGSIITKDIPDRSLAVGTPAKVISSDGQYLKNFTYDEKFNIVKDIIKQLSEYLTFLEHENDYEDNGDTIVINLKAENLKILLVKNFNSIKIETNSILISFEEINSDIIKSLKDKDIMYFGILSHQSEYFDNKYWKIVSEFFSRWGIRFHLD
;
A
#
# COMPACT_ATOMS: atom_id res chain seq x y z
N MET A 1 -3.83 -23.52 -5.47
CA MET A 1 -3.77 -22.46 -6.50
C MET A 1 -2.45 -21.73 -6.27
N GLN A 2 -1.54 -21.68 -7.24
CA GLN A 2 -0.13 -21.27 -7.03
C GLN A 2 0.20 -19.98 -7.78
N VAL A 3 1.28 -19.32 -7.36
CA VAL A 3 1.98 -18.26 -8.11
C VAL A 3 2.99 -18.94 -9.03
N ALA A 4 3.11 -18.50 -10.28
CA ALA A 4 4.13 -18.98 -11.21
C ALA A 4 5.14 -17.86 -11.50
N ILE A 5 6.42 -18.13 -11.31
CA ILE A 5 7.51 -17.16 -11.56
C ILE A 5 8.56 -17.82 -12.44
N ASP A 6 8.77 -17.27 -13.62
CA ASP A 6 9.73 -17.70 -14.63
C ASP A 6 10.46 -16.48 -15.21
N THR A 7 11.60 -16.14 -14.60
CA THR A 7 12.45 -14.99 -14.96
C THR A 7 13.89 -15.25 -14.49
N VAL A 8 14.88 -14.62 -15.12
CA VAL A 8 16.30 -14.80 -14.75
C VAL A 8 16.60 -14.17 -13.39
N TYR A 9 16.09 -12.95 -13.16
CA TYR A 9 16.28 -12.25 -11.90
C TYR A 9 14.94 -11.91 -11.25
N PHE A 10 14.80 -12.25 -9.98
CA PHE A 10 13.63 -11.98 -9.17
C PHE A 10 14.06 -11.38 -7.84
N PHE A 11 13.50 -10.22 -7.49
CA PHE A 11 13.70 -9.57 -6.19
C PHE A 11 12.35 -9.13 -5.61
N LEU A 12 12.13 -9.47 -4.34
CA LEU A 12 10.95 -9.11 -3.55
C LEU A 12 11.41 -8.57 -2.19
N ASP A 13 11.10 -7.32 -1.90
CA ASP A 13 11.41 -6.68 -0.62
C ASP A 13 10.35 -6.98 0.46
N SER A 14 10.56 -6.48 1.67
CA SER A 14 9.73 -6.75 2.85
C SER A 14 8.27 -6.30 2.70
N ASP A 15 7.37 -7.06 3.34
CA ASP A 15 5.92 -6.82 3.39
C ASP A 15 5.20 -6.79 2.04
N SER A 16 5.89 -7.21 0.97
CA SER A 16 5.32 -7.34 -0.36
C SER A 16 4.73 -8.74 -0.57
N VAL A 17 3.57 -8.79 -1.20
CA VAL A 17 2.79 -10.03 -1.38
C VAL A 17 2.38 -10.18 -2.83
N ILE A 18 2.69 -11.34 -3.39
CA ILE A 18 2.20 -11.80 -4.69
C ILE A 18 1.10 -12.83 -4.41
N MET A 19 -0.14 -12.49 -4.72
CA MET A 19 -1.30 -13.34 -4.47
C MET A 19 -1.43 -14.44 -5.52
N GLU A 20 -2.16 -15.50 -5.18
CA GLU A 20 -2.42 -16.67 -6.02
C GLU A 20 -2.93 -16.30 -7.42
N GLN A 21 -2.70 -17.17 -8.41
CA GLN A 21 -3.10 -16.94 -9.81
C GLN A 21 -2.41 -15.75 -10.48
N THR A 22 -1.33 -15.23 -9.88
CA THR A 22 -0.41 -14.33 -10.55
C THR A 22 0.62 -15.14 -11.32
N ILE A 23 0.88 -14.72 -12.56
CA ILE A 23 1.93 -15.26 -13.41
C ILE A 23 2.94 -14.14 -13.66
N ILE A 24 4.21 -14.43 -13.37
CA ILE A 24 5.36 -13.60 -13.74
C ILE A 24 6.17 -14.43 -14.72
N GLY A 25 6.10 -14.14 -16.01
CA GLY A 25 6.72 -15.00 -17.02
C GLY A 25 6.68 -14.47 -18.43
N GLY A 26 7.55 -14.98 -19.29
CA GLY A 26 7.70 -14.49 -20.66
C GLY A 26 8.82 -15.17 -21.43
N MET A 27 9.14 -14.60 -22.59
CA MET A 27 10.38 -14.96 -23.28
C MET A 27 11.57 -14.62 -22.37
N ILE A 28 12.38 -15.63 -22.06
CA ILE A 28 13.58 -15.48 -21.22
C ILE A 28 14.71 -14.89 -22.05
N THR A 29 15.24 -13.76 -21.59
CA THR A 29 16.42 -13.08 -22.13
C THR A 29 17.43 -12.82 -21.01
N PRO A 30 18.69 -12.47 -21.31
CA PRO A 30 19.65 -12.06 -20.28
C PRO A 30 19.24 -10.83 -19.46
N ARG A 31 18.24 -10.06 -19.94
CA ARG A 31 17.69 -8.87 -19.25
C ARG A 31 16.44 -9.18 -18.43
N SER A 32 15.91 -10.39 -18.53
CA SER A 32 14.62 -10.73 -17.94
C SER A 32 14.66 -10.63 -16.42
N SER A 33 13.92 -9.66 -15.89
CA SER A 33 14.00 -9.31 -14.48
C SER A 33 12.73 -8.67 -13.95
N ILE A 34 12.44 -8.93 -12.69
CA ILE A 34 11.46 -8.17 -11.93
C ILE A 34 12.03 -7.77 -10.57
N LYS A 35 11.87 -6.50 -10.22
CA LYS A 35 12.20 -5.95 -8.90
C LYS A 35 10.92 -5.42 -8.27
N ILE A 36 10.59 -5.90 -7.07
CA ILE A 36 9.43 -5.48 -6.31
C ILE A 36 9.93 -4.87 -4.99
N GLY A 37 9.60 -3.59 -4.77
CA GLY A 37 9.92 -2.83 -3.56
C GLY A 37 9.12 -3.28 -2.35
N LYS A 38 9.04 -2.44 -1.32
CA LYS A 38 8.38 -2.74 -0.04
C LYS A 38 6.87 -2.50 -0.09
N ARG A 39 6.10 -3.30 0.64
CA ARG A 39 4.63 -3.13 0.83
C ARG A 39 3.85 -3.08 -0.50
N VAL A 40 4.36 -3.77 -1.52
CA VAL A 40 3.70 -3.95 -2.81
C VAL A 40 2.71 -5.11 -2.72
N LYS A 41 1.50 -4.92 -3.24
CA LYS A 41 0.52 -6.01 -3.34
C LYS A 41 0.18 -6.25 -4.81
N ILE A 42 0.37 -7.49 -5.26
CA ILE A 42 -0.05 -7.95 -6.58
C ILE A 42 -1.20 -8.93 -6.41
N PHE A 43 -2.38 -8.54 -6.88
CA PHE A 43 -3.62 -9.28 -6.70
C PHE A 43 -3.81 -10.34 -7.80
N PRO A 44 -4.71 -11.32 -7.57
CA PRO A 44 -4.88 -12.48 -8.44
C PRO A 44 -5.15 -12.16 -9.91
N PHE A 45 -4.89 -13.14 -10.76
CA PHE A 45 -5.09 -13.12 -12.22
C PHE A 45 -4.20 -12.14 -12.98
N SER A 46 -3.24 -11.51 -12.32
CA SER A 46 -2.30 -10.61 -12.97
C SER A 46 -1.25 -11.38 -13.77
N PHE A 47 -0.86 -10.85 -14.93
CA PHE A 47 0.24 -11.36 -15.74
C PHE A 47 1.27 -10.26 -15.93
N LEU A 48 2.48 -10.48 -15.40
CA LEU A 48 3.60 -9.57 -15.57
C LEU A 48 4.62 -10.27 -16.46
N ASN A 49 4.97 -9.66 -17.58
CA ASN A 49 5.90 -10.19 -18.55
C ASN A 49 7.27 -9.51 -18.41
N PRO A 50 8.24 -10.12 -17.70
CA PRO A 50 9.55 -9.51 -17.46
C PRO A 50 10.55 -9.87 -18.56
N THR A 51 10.15 -9.96 -19.83
CA THR A 51 11.10 -10.21 -20.94
C THR A 51 12.19 -9.14 -20.98
N GLU A 52 11.82 -7.88 -20.76
CA GLU A 52 12.68 -6.78 -20.30
C GLU A 52 12.34 -6.43 -18.83
N PRO A 53 13.13 -5.59 -18.14
CA PRO A 53 12.93 -5.32 -16.71
C PRO A 53 11.54 -4.75 -16.37
N ILE A 54 10.91 -5.29 -15.34
CA ILE A 54 9.78 -4.68 -14.63
C ILE A 54 10.26 -4.21 -13.26
N ILE A 55 10.06 -2.93 -12.94
CA ILE A 55 10.40 -2.35 -11.65
C ILE A 55 9.10 -1.85 -11.02
N LEU A 56 8.73 -2.42 -9.88
CA LEU A 56 7.69 -1.91 -8.99
C LEU A 56 8.38 -1.32 -7.77
N GLU A 57 8.27 -0.01 -7.57
CA GLU A 57 8.81 0.65 -6.38
C GLU A 57 7.93 0.40 -5.15
N ASP A 58 8.33 0.99 -4.02
CA ASP A 58 7.63 0.86 -2.76
C ASP A 58 6.16 1.28 -2.89
N ASP A 59 5.33 0.69 -2.05
CA ASP A 59 3.95 1.13 -1.84
C ASP A 59 3.00 0.97 -3.05
N VAL A 60 3.45 0.37 -4.14
CA VAL A 60 2.65 0.11 -5.36
C VAL A 60 1.52 -0.89 -5.09
N GLY A 61 0.31 -0.57 -5.55
CA GLY A 61 -0.85 -1.47 -5.52
C GLY A 61 -1.23 -1.93 -6.92
N ILE A 62 -1.08 -3.23 -7.21
CA ILE A 62 -1.52 -3.86 -8.46
C ILE A 62 -2.76 -4.69 -8.17
N GLY A 63 -3.94 -4.17 -8.53
CA GLY A 63 -5.23 -4.86 -8.43
C GLY A 63 -5.32 -6.12 -9.29
N GLY A 64 -6.49 -6.77 -9.27
CA GLY A 64 -6.65 -8.06 -9.96
C GLY A 64 -6.67 -7.91 -11.48
N ALA A 65 -6.18 -8.93 -12.17
CA ALA A 65 -6.17 -9.02 -13.63
C ALA A 65 -5.46 -7.84 -14.33
N ASN A 66 -4.32 -7.40 -13.79
CA ASN A 66 -3.46 -6.41 -14.46
C ASN A 66 -2.44 -7.09 -15.38
N TYR A 67 -2.12 -6.43 -16.49
CA TYR A 67 -1.31 -7.00 -17.57
C TYR A 67 -0.16 -6.06 -17.92
N LEU A 68 1.08 -6.42 -17.58
CA LEU A 68 2.26 -5.59 -17.85
C LEU A 68 3.13 -6.31 -18.89
N PHE A 69 3.25 -5.75 -20.10
CA PHE A 69 4.00 -6.35 -21.20
C PHE A 69 5.20 -5.51 -21.59
N THR A 70 6.40 -6.08 -21.42
CA THR A 70 7.66 -5.39 -21.74
C THR A 70 8.14 -5.64 -23.17
N HIS A 71 7.40 -6.42 -23.96
CA HIS A 71 7.63 -6.57 -25.39
C HIS A 71 6.33 -6.70 -26.19
N GLY A 72 6.43 -6.43 -27.49
CA GLY A 72 5.40 -6.66 -28.49
C GLY A 72 6.05 -6.86 -29.86
N SER A 73 5.94 -8.08 -30.40
CA SER A 73 6.53 -8.46 -31.69
C SER A 73 5.77 -9.64 -32.28
N TRP A 74 5.37 -9.55 -33.55
CA TRP A 74 4.77 -10.67 -34.27
C TRP A 74 4.99 -10.58 -35.78
N GLN A 75 4.64 -9.44 -36.35
CA GLN A 75 4.76 -9.20 -37.79
C GLN A 75 6.22 -8.94 -38.19
N ASN A 76 6.52 -9.13 -39.48
CA ASN A 76 7.86 -9.01 -40.02
C ASN A 76 8.39 -7.56 -39.94
N VAL A 77 9.40 -7.33 -39.11
CA VAL A 77 10.03 -6.01 -38.96
C VAL A 77 10.64 -5.49 -40.27
N LEU A 78 11.07 -6.37 -41.18
CA LEU A 78 11.62 -5.97 -42.48
C LEU A 78 10.57 -5.32 -43.40
N ASP A 79 9.29 -5.58 -43.14
CA ASP A 79 8.17 -4.94 -43.86
C ASP A 79 7.74 -3.62 -43.21
N GLY A 80 8.45 -3.16 -42.16
CA GLY A 80 8.19 -1.90 -41.47
C GLY A 80 7.16 -1.98 -40.32
N TYR A 81 6.74 -3.19 -39.92
CA TYR A 81 5.85 -3.36 -38.78
C TYR A 81 6.53 -3.03 -37.45
N PRO A 82 5.80 -2.47 -36.47
CA PRO A 82 6.37 -2.05 -35.21
C PRO A 82 6.74 -3.26 -34.35
N ILE A 83 7.86 -3.13 -33.66
CA ILE A 83 8.33 -4.00 -32.60
C ILE A 83 8.68 -3.09 -31.43
N ALA A 84 8.33 -3.50 -30.22
CA ALA A 84 8.69 -2.79 -29.01
C ALA A 84 9.29 -3.77 -28.01
N PHE A 85 10.44 -3.41 -27.46
CA PHE A 85 11.07 -4.05 -26.31
C PHE A 85 11.51 -2.92 -25.38
N GLY A 86 11.17 -3.02 -24.11
CA GLY A 86 11.80 -2.21 -23.11
C GLY A 86 11.09 -2.19 -21.77
N PRO A 87 11.72 -1.55 -20.77
CA PRO A 87 11.35 -1.71 -19.38
C PRO A 87 9.99 -1.08 -19.06
N ILE A 88 9.39 -1.56 -17.99
CA ILE A 88 8.26 -0.91 -17.33
C ILE A 88 8.69 -0.49 -15.93
N THR A 89 8.48 0.78 -15.57
CA THR A 89 8.75 1.30 -14.23
C THR A 89 7.46 1.84 -13.62
N ILE A 90 7.02 1.24 -12.54
CA ILE A 90 5.88 1.69 -11.76
C ILE A 90 6.42 2.30 -10.47
N LYS A 91 6.39 3.63 -10.39
CA LYS A 91 6.99 4.36 -9.29
C LYS A 91 6.19 4.28 -8.00
N LYS A 92 6.78 4.79 -6.91
CA LYS A 92 6.26 4.72 -5.56
C LYS A 92 4.79 5.11 -5.45
N GLY A 93 4.00 4.29 -4.75
CA GLY A 93 2.62 4.62 -4.38
C GLY A 93 1.63 4.66 -5.54
N VAL A 94 2.01 4.20 -6.74
CA VAL A 94 1.07 4.06 -7.87
C VAL A 94 0.00 3.02 -7.53
N TRP A 95 -1.24 3.34 -7.91
CA TRP A 95 -2.34 2.40 -7.81
C TRP A 95 -2.90 2.03 -9.18
N PHE A 96 -2.80 0.74 -9.50
CA PHE A 96 -3.58 0.12 -10.55
C PHE A 96 -4.77 -0.59 -9.91
N PRO A 97 -6.01 -0.16 -10.19
CA PRO A 97 -7.19 -0.94 -9.88
C PRO A 97 -7.25 -2.16 -10.82
N TRP A 98 -8.43 -2.70 -11.07
CA TRP A 98 -8.55 -3.92 -11.85
C TRP A 98 -8.44 -3.66 -13.35
N ARG A 99 -7.81 -4.60 -14.08
CA ARG A 99 -7.79 -4.65 -15.55
C ARG A 99 -7.06 -3.50 -16.26
N VAL A 100 -5.99 -2.99 -15.68
CA VAL A 100 -5.05 -2.08 -16.38
C VAL A 100 -4.10 -2.91 -17.24
N PHE A 101 -3.86 -2.43 -18.46
CA PHE A 101 -2.86 -2.97 -19.39
C PHE A 101 -1.74 -1.95 -19.60
N VAL A 102 -0.47 -2.39 -19.54
CA VAL A 102 0.70 -1.52 -19.72
C VAL A 102 1.53 -2.01 -20.90
N MET A 103 1.78 -1.12 -21.85
CA MET A 103 2.62 -1.37 -23.03
C MET A 103 4.13 -1.27 -22.68
N PRO A 104 5.02 -1.78 -23.56
CA PRO A 104 6.46 -1.67 -23.36
C PRO A 104 6.95 -0.22 -23.30
N ASN A 105 8.09 0.03 -22.65
CA ASN A 105 8.71 1.35 -22.52
C ASN A 105 7.81 2.39 -21.84
N VAL A 106 7.21 2.03 -20.70
CA VAL A 106 6.31 2.92 -19.95
C VAL A 106 6.82 3.11 -18.53
N THR A 107 6.87 4.37 -18.11
CA THR A 107 7.01 4.78 -16.71
C THR A 107 5.70 5.39 -16.20
N VAL A 108 5.19 4.89 -15.08
CA VAL A 108 4.07 5.52 -14.36
C VAL A 108 4.60 6.24 -13.13
N GLY A 109 4.40 7.55 -13.09
CA GLY A 109 4.93 8.45 -12.09
C GLY A 109 4.34 8.28 -10.68
N GLU A 110 5.09 8.74 -9.67
CA GLU A 110 4.81 8.54 -8.24
C GLU A 110 3.40 8.98 -7.85
N TYR A 111 2.71 8.22 -7.00
CA TYR A 111 1.37 8.53 -6.49
C TYR A 111 0.32 8.81 -7.59
N SER A 112 0.53 8.24 -8.78
CA SER A 112 -0.48 8.29 -9.84
C SER A 112 -1.54 7.21 -9.63
N THR A 113 -2.77 7.56 -9.95
CA THR A 113 -3.91 6.64 -9.95
C THR A 113 -4.31 6.36 -11.39
N ILE A 114 -4.46 5.09 -11.75
CA ILE A 114 -4.95 4.68 -13.07
C ILE A 114 -6.41 4.25 -12.94
N GLY A 115 -7.26 4.59 -13.92
CA GLY A 115 -8.64 4.11 -13.95
C GLY A 115 -8.72 2.62 -14.30
N ALA A 116 -9.71 1.92 -13.74
CA ALA A 116 -9.95 0.51 -14.07
C ALA A 116 -10.20 0.33 -15.57
N GLY A 117 -9.67 -0.76 -16.15
CA GLY A 117 -9.82 -1.06 -17.57
C GLY A 117 -8.95 -0.22 -18.53
N SER A 118 -8.05 0.63 -18.03
CA SER A 118 -7.25 1.52 -18.88
C SER A 118 -6.09 0.82 -19.59
N ILE A 119 -5.72 1.30 -20.78
CA ILE A 119 -4.52 0.84 -21.52
C ILE A 119 -3.48 1.95 -21.58
N ILE A 120 -2.38 1.78 -20.85
CA ILE A 120 -1.28 2.74 -20.79
C ILE A 120 -0.32 2.48 -21.94
N THR A 121 -0.25 3.42 -22.87
CA THR A 121 0.59 3.34 -24.08
C THR A 121 1.78 4.31 -24.06
N LYS A 122 1.86 5.17 -23.04
CA LYS A 122 2.88 6.23 -22.88
C LYS A 122 3.07 6.51 -21.39
N ASP A 123 4.17 7.15 -21.04
CA ASP A 123 4.47 7.58 -19.68
C ASP A 123 3.33 8.40 -19.07
N ILE A 124 3.12 8.21 -17.77
CA ILE A 124 2.18 8.97 -16.95
C ILE A 124 3.00 9.82 -15.97
N PRO A 125 2.81 11.15 -15.93
CA PRO A 125 3.52 12.02 -14.98
C PRO A 125 3.17 11.71 -13.53
N ASP A 126 4.04 12.11 -12.59
CA ASP A 126 3.80 11.95 -11.16
C ASP A 126 2.47 12.63 -10.74
N ARG A 127 1.83 12.09 -9.71
CA ARG A 127 0.58 12.57 -9.09
C ARG A 127 -0.56 12.79 -10.08
N SER A 128 -0.63 11.96 -11.11
CA SER A 128 -1.68 12.06 -12.13
C SER A 128 -2.84 11.12 -11.89
N LEU A 129 -4.03 11.50 -12.37
CA LEU A 129 -5.15 10.59 -12.60
C LEU A 129 -5.25 10.35 -14.10
N ALA A 130 -5.06 9.10 -14.54
CA ALA A 130 -5.14 8.74 -15.96
C ALA A 130 -6.15 7.63 -16.21
N VAL A 131 -7.00 7.78 -17.23
CA VAL A 131 -8.10 6.84 -17.52
C VAL A 131 -8.26 6.58 -19.01
N GLY A 132 -8.81 5.41 -19.36
CA GLY A 132 -9.30 5.11 -20.71
C GLY A 132 -8.35 4.28 -21.57
N THR A 133 -8.73 4.12 -22.84
CA THR A 133 -8.04 3.25 -23.81
C THR A 133 -7.90 3.99 -25.16
N PRO A 134 -6.72 4.55 -25.47
CA PRO A 134 -5.53 4.64 -24.62
C PRO A 134 -5.73 5.60 -23.44
N ALA A 135 -5.02 5.36 -22.35
CA ALA A 135 -5.10 6.16 -21.14
C ALA A 135 -4.70 7.62 -21.40
N LYS A 136 -5.50 8.55 -20.88
CA LYS A 136 -5.25 9.99 -20.92
C LYS A 136 -5.23 10.54 -19.50
N VAL A 137 -4.28 11.42 -19.23
CA VAL A 137 -4.23 12.18 -17.98
C VAL A 137 -5.40 13.16 -17.96
N ILE A 138 -6.28 13.03 -16.97
CA ILE A 138 -7.45 13.90 -16.77
C ILE A 138 -7.30 14.83 -15.56
N SER A 139 -6.30 14.57 -14.72
CA SER A 139 -5.86 15.45 -13.64
C SER A 139 -4.36 15.25 -13.44
N SER A 140 -3.62 16.33 -13.20
CA SER A 140 -2.20 16.30 -12.86
C SER A 140 -1.97 16.84 -11.45
N ASP A 141 -0.74 16.71 -10.96
CA ASP A 141 -0.21 17.42 -9.79
C ASP A 141 -1.04 17.25 -8.51
N GLY A 142 -1.73 16.10 -8.38
CA GLY A 142 -2.56 15.78 -7.22
C GLY A 142 -3.87 16.57 -7.13
N GLN A 143 -4.30 17.26 -8.18
CA GLN A 143 -5.53 18.08 -8.16
C GLN A 143 -6.81 17.26 -7.92
N TYR A 144 -6.78 15.96 -8.17
CA TYR A 144 -7.89 15.03 -7.90
C TYR A 144 -8.01 14.65 -6.42
N LEU A 145 -7.04 15.01 -5.58
CA LEU A 145 -7.06 14.70 -4.16
C LEU A 145 -7.97 15.66 -3.40
N LYS A 146 -8.77 15.10 -2.49
CA LYS A 146 -9.53 15.92 -1.53
C LYS A 146 -8.61 16.39 -0.41
N ASN A 147 -8.58 17.70 -0.18
CA ASN A 147 -7.93 18.28 0.98
C ASN A 147 -8.86 18.14 2.19
N PHE A 148 -8.39 17.49 3.24
CA PHE A 148 -9.09 17.36 4.51
C PHE A 148 -8.47 18.27 5.56
N THR A 149 -9.33 18.91 6.34
CA THR A 149 -8.94 19.62 7.57
C THR A 149 -8.43 18.63 8.62
N TYR A 150 -7.77 19.15 9.65
CA TYR A 150 -7.27 18.33 10.76
C TYR A 150 -8.38 17.51 11.43
N ASP A 151 -9.53 18.14 11.70
CA ASP A 151 -10.68 17.46 12.32
C ASP A 151 -11.34 16.45 11.40
N GLU A 152 -11.44 16.72 10.09
CA GLU A 152 -11.94 15.73 9.13
C GLU A 152 -11.05 14.49 9.06
N LYS A 153 -9.72 14.67 9.06
CA LYS A 153 -8.77 13.55 9.11
C LYS A 153 -8.92 12.75 10.41
N PHE A 154 -9.06 13.42 11.55
CA PHE A 154 -9.28 12.74 12.82
C PHE A 154 -10.57 11.92 12.81
N ASN A 155 -11.66 12.48 12.30
CA ASN A 155 -12.94 11.76 12.18
C ASN A 155 -12.83 10.53 11.26
N ILE A 156 -12.08 10.61 10.16
CA ILE A 156 -11.78 9.43 9.32
C ILE A 156 -11.05 8.35 10.16
N VAL A 157 -10.05 8.74 10.96
CA VAL A 157 -9.33 7.80 11.81
C VAL A 157 -10.26 7.20 12.88
N LYS A 158 -11.17 7.99 13.46
CA LYS A 158 -12.18 7.47 14.40
C LYS A 158 -13.04 6.37 13.75
N ASP A 159 -13.49 6.58 12.52
CA ASP A 159 -14.26 5.59 11.76
C ASP A 159 -13.43 4.32 11.46
N ILE A 160 -12.13 4.47 11.22
CA ILE A 160 -11.20 3.33 11.08
C ILE A 160 -11.08 2.56 12.40
N ILE A 161 -10.90 3.25 13.54
CA ILE A 161 -10.80 2.62 14.86
C ILE A 161 -12.09 1.89 15.24
N LYS A 162 -13.25 2.46 14.90
CA LYS A 162 -14.54 1.78 15.10
C LYS A 162 -14.60 0.46 14.32
N GLN A 163 -14.22 0.49 13.04
CA GLN A 163 -14.17 -0.73 12.23
C GLN A 163 -13.10 -1.72 12.70
N LEU A 164 -12.01 -1.24 13.30
CA LEU A 164 -11.01 -2.10 13.94
C LEU A 164 -11.61 -2.85 15.15
N SER A 165 -12.40 -2.18 15.99
CA SER A 165 -13.12 -2.82 17.11
C SER A 165 -14.07 -3.92 16.61
N GLU A 166 -14.86 -3.63 15.58
CA GLU A 166 -15.75 -4.61 14.95
C GLU A 166 -14.96 -5.80 14.36
N TYR A 167 -13.82 -5.53 13.74
CA TYR A 167 -12.94 -6.56 13.19
C TYR A 167 -12.28 -7.43 14.27
N LEU A 168 -11.88 -6.83 15.40
CA LEU A 168 -11.37 -7.57 16.55
C LEU A 168 -12.44 -8.51 17.10
N THR A 169 -13.69 -8.06 17.22
CA THR A 169 -14.81 -8.91 17.63
C THR A 169 -15.02 -10.07 16.66
N PHE A 170 -14.93 -9.83 15.34
CA PHE A 170 -15.00 -10.88 14.32
C PHE A 170 -13.87 -11.92 14.46
N LEU A 171 -12.68 -11.50 14.90
CA LEU A 171 -11.55 -12.39 15.22
C LEU A 171 -11.67 -13.04 16.62
N GLU A 172 -12.86 -13.01 17.24
CA GLU A 172 -13.12 -13.57 18.57
C GLU A 172 -12.36 -12.86 19.71
N HIS A 173 -11.94 -11.61 19.50
CA HIS A 173 -11.39 -10.74 20.55
C HIS A 173 -12.48 -9.82 21.10
N GLU A 174 -13.19 -10.28 22.14
CA GLU A 174 -14.24 -9.51 22.79
C GLU A 174 -13.69 -8.20 23.36
N ASN A 175 -14.35 -7.10 23.03
CA ASN A 175 -13.90 -5.77 23.42
C ASN A 175 -15.07 -4.81 23.69
N ASP A 176 -14.81 -3.82 24.53
CA ASP A 176 -15.70 -2.68 24.74
C ASP A 176 -15.13 -1.45 24.01
N TYR A 177 -15.97 -0.77 23.23
CA TYR A 177 -15.62 0.44 22.48
C TYR A 177 -16.25 1.67 23.15
N GLU A 178 -15.42 2.66 23.46
CA GLU A 178 -15.83 3.93 24.07
C GLU A 178 -15.30 5.11 23.25
N ASP A 179 -16.21 5.98 22.79
CA ASP A 179 -15.88 7.24 22.12
C ASP A 179 -16.13 8.42 23.07
N ASN A 180 -15.06 9.09 23.46
CA ASN A 180 -15.05 10.24 24.36
C ASN A 180 -14.75 11.57 23.61
N GLY A 181 -15.06 11.63 22.31
CA GLY A 181 -14.80 12.81 21.48
C GLY A 181 -13.37 12.82 20.95
N ASP A 182 -12.45 13.40 21.71
CA ASP A 182 -11.02 13.53 21.36
C ASP A 182 -10.19 12.28 21.74
N THR A 183 -10.84 11.26 22.28
CA THR A 183 -10.22 9.95 22.55
C THR A 183 -11.21 8.84 22.23
N ILE A 184 -10.69 7.75 21.64
CA ILE A 184 -11.37 6.45 21.61
C ILE A 184 -10.58 5.43 22.41
N VAL A 185 -11.29 4.59 23.17
CA VAL A 185 -10.73 3.45 23.89
C VAL A 185 -11.38 2.16 23.38
N ILE A 186 -10.56 1.18 23.00
CA ILE A 186 -10.97 -0.21 22.82
C ILE A 186 -10.35 -1.01 23.95
N ASN A 187 -11.18 -1.57 24.82
CA ASN A 187 -10.74 -2.41 25.93
C ASN A 187 -10.89 -3.90 25.57
N LEU A 188 -9.78 -4.61 25.37
CA LEU A 188 -9.75 -6.05 25.08
C LEU A 188 -9.91 -6.84 26.39
N LYS A 189 -11.06 -7.51 26.57
CA LYS A 189 -11.49 -8.05 27.87
C LYS A 189 -10.60 -9.18 28.39
N ALA A 190 -10.16 -10.08 27.51
CA ALA A 190 -9.41 -11.27 27.93
C ALA A 190 -7.91 -11.00 28.11
N GLU A 191 -7.40 -9.91 27.53
CA GLU A 191 -5.96 -9.67 27.37
C GLU A 191 -5.45 -8.51 28.22
N ASN A 192 -6.34 -7.84 28.96
CA ASN A 192 -6.02 -6.68 29.78
C ASN A 192 -5.23 -5.61 28.99
N LEU A 193 -5.54 -5.46 27.69
CA LEU A 193 -4.86 -4.61 26.73
C LEU A 193 -5.83 -3.52 26.24
N LYS A 194 -5.38 -2.27 26.22
CA LYS A 194 -6.16 -1.16 25.69
C LYS A 194 -5.57 -0.64 24.39
N ILE A 195 -6.41 -0.40 23.38
CA ILE A 195 -6.03 0.35 22.17
C ILE A 195 -6.62 1.75 22.32
N LEU A 196 -5.78 2.77 22.27
CA LEU A 196 -6.11 4.14 22.63
C LEU A 196 -5.85 5.07 21.45
N LEU A 197 -6.89 5.60 20.80
CA LEU A 197 -6.74 6.72 19.88
C LEU A 197 -6.78 8.02 20.68
N VAL A 198 -5.77 8.86 20.56
CA VAL A 198 -5.74 10.20 21.15
C VAL A 198 -5.60 11.27 20.08
N LYS A 199 -6.45 12.29 20.15
CA LYS A 199 -6.33 13.47 19.29
C LYS A 199 -5.12 14.32 19.69
N ASN A 200 -4.97 14.55 21.01
CA ASN A 200 -3.90 15.32 21.63
C ASN A 200 -3.41 14.63 22.92
N PHE A 201 -2.16 14.81 23.31
CA PHE A 201 -1.57 14.20 24.51
C PHE A 201 -2.11 14.76 25.84
N ASN A 202 -2.68 15.97 25.82
CA ASN A 202 -3.19 16.64 27.02
C ASN A 202 -4.42 15.96 27.64
N SER A 203 -5.02 14.96 26.98
CA SER A 203 -6.28 14.38 27.45
C SER A 203 -6.13 13.13 28.33
N ILE A 204 -5.00 12.39 28.35
CA ILE A 204 -4.99 11.04 28.99
C ILE A 204 -3.66 10.61 29.62
N LYS A 205 -3.77 9.93 30.77
CA LYS A 205 -2.70 9.08 31.33
C LYS A 205 -2.68 7.73 30.60
N ILE A 206 -1.64 7.47 29.83
CA ILE A 206 -1.46 6.20 29.15
C ILE A 206 -0.99 5.15 30.17
N GLU A 207 -1.78 4.10 30.35
CA GLU A 207 -1.47 2.96 31.22
C GLU A 207 -0.46 2.01 30.57
N THR A 208 0.30 1.29 31.40
CA THR A 208 1.14 0.17 30.96
C THR A 208 0.28 -0.92 30.31
N ASN A 209 0.81 -1.64 29.31
CA ASN A 209 0.06 -2.60 28.49
C ASN A 209 -1.04 -1.95 27.62
N SER A 210 -0.65 -0.99 26.79
CA SER A 210 -1.52 -0.30 25.84
C SER A 210 -0.89 -0.23 24.44
N ILE A 211 -1.74 -0.11 23.42
CA ILE A 211 -1.36 0.36 22.08
C ILE A 211 -1.87 1.79 21.93
N LEU A 212 -0.95 2.74 21.86
CA LEU A 212 -1.25 4.14 21.58
C LEU A 212 -1.37 4.36 20.07
N ILE A 213 -2.43 5.01 19.64
CA ILE A 213 -2.60 5.53 18.30
C ILE A 213 -2.69 7.05 18.45
N SER A 214 -1.61 7.75 18.14
CA SER A 214 -1.53 9.20 18.30
C SER A 214 -1.88 9.89 17.00
N PHE A 215 -2.86 10.80 17.05
CA PHE A 215 -3.13 11.71 15.95
C PHE A 215 -2.25 12.98 16.04
N GLU A 216 -1.84 13.38 17.24
CA GLU A 216 -0.79 14.38 17.45
C GLU A 216 0.59 13.81 17.12
N GLU A 217 1.50 14.65 16.62
CA GLU A 217 2.88 14.25 16.33
C GLU A 217 3.59 13.78 17.60
N ILE A 218 4.27 12.64 17.50
CA ILE A 218 5.01 12.05 18.61
C ILE A 218 6.48 12.47 18.47
N ASN A 219 6.95 13.37 19.34
CA ASN A 219 8.36 13.75 19.34
C ASN A 219 9.26 12.69 20.02
N SER A 220 10.58 12.87 19.91
CA SER A 220 11.56 11.91 20.44
C SER A 220 11.46 11.68 21.95
N ASP A 221 11.06 12.69 22.73
CA ASP A 221 10.94 12.58 24.18
C ASP A 221 9.72 11.73 24.57
N ILE A 222 8.61 11.88 23.84
CA ILE A 222 7.42 11.05 24.01
C ILE A 222 7.73 9.61 23.59
N ILE A 223 8.36 9.41 22.43
CA ILE A 223 8.79 8.07 21.99
C ILE A 223 9.64 7.39 23.07
N LYS A 224 10.63 8.10 23.62
CA LYS A 224 11.46 7.58 24.71
C LYS A 224 10.63 7.20 25.94
N SER A 225 9.69 8.06 26.36
CA SER A 225 8.81 7.74 27.49
C SER A 225 7.87 6.55 27.22
N LEU A 226 7.44 6.33 25.97
CA LEU A 226 6.61 5.19 25.60
C LEU A 226 7.43 3.90 25.63
N LYS A 227 8.68 3.94 25.12
CA LYS A 227 9.65 2.84 25.18
C LYS A 227 9.99 2.44 26.61
N ASP A 228 10.27 3.41 27.48
CA ASP A 228 10.59 3.15 28.89
C ASP A 228 9.43 2.46 29.65
N LYS A 229 8.20 2.54 29.11
CA LYS A 229 6.98 1.94 29.67
C LYS A 229 6.47 0.72 28.89
N ASP A 230 7.21 0.28 27.88
CA ASP A 230 6.82 -0.82 26.98
C ASP A 230 5.43 -0.60 26.34
N ILE A 231 5.15 0.64 25.94
CA ILE A 231 3.90 1.02 25.27
C ILE A 231 4.11 0.97 23.76
N MET A 232 3.35 0.12 23.09
CA MET A 232 3.27 0.06 21.63
C MET A 232 2.63 1.34 21.09
N TYR A 233 3.09 1.85 19.95
CA TYR A 233 2.55 3.11 19.42
C TYR A 233 2.51 3.19 17.89
N PHE A 234 1.59 4.01 17.40
CA PHE A 234 1.42 4.40 16.01
C PHE A 234 1.17 5.91 15.91
N GLY A 235 2.06 6.65 15.24
CA GLY A 235 1.86 8.07 14.92
C GLY A 235 1.16 8.20 13.57
N ILE A 236 -0.10 8.64 13.56
CA ILE A 236 -0.93 8.69 12.35
C ILE A 236 -0.41 9.74 11.36
N LEU A 237 -0.13 10.96 11.82
CA LEU A 237 0.32 12.04 10.94
C LEU A 237 1.81 11.96 10.62
N SER A 238 2.63 11.46 11.54
CA SER A 238 4.07 11.27 11.33
C SER A 238 4.41 9.99 10.58
N HIS A 239 3.45 9.07 10.44
CA HIS A 239 3.67 7.73 9.88
C HIS A 239 4.75 6.94 10.62
N GLN A 240 4.93 7.15 11.92
CA GLN A 240 5.97 6.47 12.72
C GLN A 240 5.41 5.34 13.57
N SER A 241 6.17 4.26 13.69
CA SER A 241 5.96 3.16 14.64
C SER A 241 7.30 2.46 14.86
N GLU A 242 7.36 1.60 15.88
CA GLU A 242 8.40 0.57 15.98
C GLU A 242 7.78 -0.80 15.74
N TYR A 243 8.58 -1.80 15.37
CA TYR A 243 8.10 -3.18 15.31
C TYR A 243 8.00 -3.76 16.71
N PHE A 244 6.83 -4.29 17.04
CA PHE A 244 6.61 -5.06 18.26
C PHE A 244 6.19 -6.47 17.89
N ASP A 245 6.83 -7.49 18.47
CA ASP A 245 6.43 -8.89 18.29
C ASP A 245 5.19 -9.22 19.14
N ASN A 246 4.10 -8.51 18.87
CA ASN A 246 2.83 -8.61 19.55
C ASN A 246 1.71 -8.82 18.51
N LYS A 247 0.84 -9.81 18.74
CA LYS A 247 -0.23 -10.14 17.79
C LYS A 247 -1.20 -8.96 17.54
N TYR A 248 -1.51 -8.16 18.56
CA TYR A 248 -2.40 -7.01 18.43
C TYR A 248 -1.73 -5.85 17.70
N TRP A 249 -0.44 -5.61 17.94
CA TRP A 249 0.31 -4.65 17.14
C TRP A 249 0.27 -5.00 15.65
N LYS A 250 0.50 -6.29 15.31
CA LYS A 250 0.39 -6.78 13.92
C LYS A 250 -1.01 -6.58 13.35
N ILE A 251 -2.05 -6.97 14.09
CA ILE A 251 -3.45 -6.75 13.70
C ILE A 251 -3.72 -5.27 13.41
N VAL A 252 -3.32 -4.36 14.29
CA VAL A 252 -3.53 -2.91 14.13
C VAL A 252 -2.80 -2.38 12.90
N SER A 253 -1.49 -2.69 12.78
CA SER A 253 -0.65 -2.27 11.65
C SER A 253 -1.23 -2.75 10.30
N GLU A 254 -1.56 -4.04 10.22
CA GLU A 254 -2.16 -4.63 9.02
C GLU A 254 -3.55 -4.04 8.71
N PHE A 255 -4.34 -3.74 9.74
CA PHE A 255 -5.67 -3.15 9.57
C PHE A 255 -5.60 -1.74 8.98
N PHE A 256 -4.69 -0.88 9.48
CA PHE A 256 -4.44 0.44 8.90
C PHE A 256 -3.97 0.37 7.45
N SER A 257 -3.17 -0.65 7.10
CA SER A 257 -2.69 -0.84 5.72
C SER A 257 -3.83 -1.03 4.71
N ARG A 258 -5.01 -1.48 5.15
CA ARG A 258 -6.22 -1.62 4.31
C ARG A 258 -6.76 -0.27 3.84
N TRP A 259 -6.46 0.79 4.61
CA TRP A 259 -6.83 2.18 4.33
C TRP A 259 -5.70 2.97 3.66
N GLY A 260 -4.61 2.31 3.28
CA GLY A 260 -3.42 2.96 2.73
C GLY A 260 -2.59 3.72 3.77
N ILE A 261 -2.93 3.65 5.05
CA ILE A 261 -2.13 4.21 6.14
C ILE A 261 -1.03 3.20 6.49
N ARG A 262 0.22 3.60 6.32
CA ARG A 262 1.41 2.77 6.54
C ARG A 262 2.36 3.49 7.49
N PHE A 263 3.14 2.72 8.23
CA PHE A 263 4.08 3.23 9.22
C PHE A 263 5.51 2.84 8.83
N HIS A 264 6.42 3.80 8.98
CA HIS A 264 7.85 3.59 8.95
C HIS A 264 8.25 2.98 10.29
N LEU A 265 8.94 1.85 10.22
CA LEU A 265 9.48 1.17 11.39
C LEU A 265 10.86 1.76 11.67
N ASP A 266 10.98 2.42 12.82
CA ASP A 266 12.27 2.91 13.36
C ASP A 266 13.17 1.76 13.85
#